data_AF-A0AAP9K9S7-F1
#
_entry.id   AF-A0AAP9K9S7-F1
#
_cell.length_a   1.000
_cell.length_b   1.000
_cell.length_c   1.000
_cell.angle_alpha   90.00
_cell.angle_beta   90.00
_cell.angle_gamma   90.00
#
_symmetry.space_group_name_H-M   'P 1'
#
loop_
_entity.id
_entity.type
_entity.pdbx_description
1 polymer ?
#
loop_
_entity_poly.entity_id
_entity_poly.type
_entity_poly.pdbx_seq_one_letter_code
_entity_poly.pdbx_strand_id
1 'polypeptide(L)'
;MDLDVQSLAVGSLIGALVGGGIYGFYVKNTGEANLDQAIGYNHLLECTSLLGSNDAEKISSFLNTLPQKQKDLEKSDAIMTATTTTLSGELELSGMGQPLAQCSKALLEQYQRVKS
;
A
#
# COMPACT_ATOMS: atom_id res chain seq x y z
N MET A 1 50.33 1.40 -14.38
CA MET A 1 49.04 1.51 -13.66
C MET A 1 48.00 0.96 -14.61
N ASP A 2 47.85 -0.37 -14.62
CA ASP A 2 46.81 -1.04 -15.39
C ASP A 2 45.51 -0.89 -14.63
N LEU A 3 44.71 0.11 -14.99
CA LEU A 3 43.32 0.17 -14.61
C LEU A 3 42.63 -0.96 -15.37
N ASP A 4 42.41 -2.07 -14.66
CA ASP A 4 41.72 -3.23 -15.18
C ASP A 4 40.34 -2.81 -15.72
N VAL A 5 40.24 -2.78 -17.05
CA VAL A 5 39.05 -2.36 -17.79
C VAL A 5 37.85 -3.25 -17.44
N GLN A 6 38.09 -4.50 -17.01
CA GLN A 6 37.05 -5.39 -16.48
C GLN A 6 36.49 -4.89 -15.16
N SER A 7 37.32 -4.39 -14.23
CA SER A 7 36.86 -3.79 -12.97
C SER A 7 36.06 -2.50 -13.18
N LEU A 8 36.39 -1.71 -14.21
CA LEU A 8 35.64 -0.51 -14.60
C LEU A 8 34.30 -0.85 -15.27
N ALA A 9 34.27 -1.88 -16.10
CA ALA A 9 33.05 -2.38 -16.74
C ALA A 9 32.09 -3.02 -15.73
N VAL A 10 32.59 -3.80 -14.78
CA VAL A 10 31.79 -4.40 -13.70
C VAL A 10 31.29 -3.32 -12.74
N GLY A 11 32.15 -2.35 -12.37
CA GLY A 11 31.76 -1.23 -11.52
C GLY A 11 30.70 -0.32 -12.16
N SER A 12 30.76 -0.11 -13.48
CA SER A 12 29.76 0.67 -14.21
C SER A 12 28.46 -0.11 -14.45
N LEU A 13 28.51 -1.44 -14.66
CA LEU A 13 27.30 -2.27 -14.75
C LEU A 13 26.57 -2.33 -13.41
N ILE A 14 27.29 -2.51 -12.31
CA ILE A 14 26.73 -2.48 -10.95
C ILE A 14 26.24 -1.07 -10.64
N GLY A 15 26.99 -0.02 -10.96
CA GLY A 15 26.54 1.37 -10.79
C GLY A 15 25.27 1.71 -11.58
N ALA A 16 25.13 1.21 -12.80
CA ALA A 16 23.93 1.40 -13.63
C ALA A 16 22.74 0.55 -13.15
N LEU A 17 22.97 -0.68 -12.69
CA LEU A 17 21.93 -1.57 -12.14
C LEU A 17 21.44 -1.09 -10.78
N VAL A 18 22.32 -0.61 -9.91
CA VAL A 18 21.97 -0.08 -8.58
C VAL A 18 21.37 1.32 -8.71
N GLY A 19 21.93 2.18 -9.56
CA GLY A 19 21.45 3.55 -9.78
C GLY A 19 20.17 3.65 -10.61
N GLY A 20 19.96 2.77 -11.58
CA GLY A 20 18.78 2.78 -12.46
C GLY A 20 17.72 1.74 -12.13
N GLY A 21 18.11 0.58 -11.57
CA GLY A 21 17.18 -0.51 -11.27
C GLY A 21 16.33 -0.24 -10.04
N ILE A 22 16.96 0.14 -8.93
CA ILE A 22 16.24 0.45 -7.67
C ILE A 22 15.48 1.76 -7.79
N TYR A 23 16.11 2.80 -8.35
CA TYR A 23 15.44 4.08 -8.57
C TYR A 23 14.31 3.96 -9.62
N GLY A 24 14.50 3.18 -10.69
CA GLY A 24 13.46 2.92 -11.69
C GLY A 24 12.30 2.10 -11.11
N PHE A 25 12.58 1.11 -10.27
CA PHE A 25 11.57 0.37 -9.51
C PHE A 25 10.81 1.30 -8.55
N TYR A 26 11.51 2.17 -7.84
CA TYR A 26 10.93 3.19 -6.96
C TYR A 26 9.99 4.12 -7.74
N VAL A 27 10.48 4.84 -8.76
CA VAL A 27 9.65 5.81 -9.49
C VAL A 27 8.43 5.13 -10.12
N LYS A 28 8.60 3.93 -10.68
CA LYS A 28 7.53 3.21 -11.38
C LYS A 28 6.44 2.71 -10.43
N ASN A 29 6.82 2.11 -9.30
CA ASN A 29 5.85 1.41 -8.45
C ASN A 29 5.32 2.30 -7.32
N THR A 30 6.11 3.25 -6.82
CA THR A 30 5.68 4.13 -5.71
C THR A 30 4.64 5.14 -6.16
N GLY A 31 4.61 5.51 -7.44
CA GLY A 31 3.58 6.41 -7.99
C GLY A 31 2.17 5.81 -7.90
N GLU A 32 1.98 4.60 -8.45
CA GLU A 32 0.71 3.87 -8.36
C GLU A 32 0.39 3.50 -6.91
N ALA A 33 1.40 3.04 -6.15
CA ALA A 33 1.20 2.70 -4.75
C ALA A 33 0.72 3.90 -3.92
N ASN A 34 1.32 5.09 -4.08
CA ASN A 34 0.88 6.29 -3.38
C ASN A 34 -0.56 6.70 -3.72
N LEU A 35 -0.99 6.54 -4.97
CA LEU A 35 -2.37 6.78 -5.37
C LEU A 35 -3.32 5.80 -4.67
N ASP A 36 -2.97 4.52 -4.67
CA ASP A 36 -3.74 3.50 -3.97
C ASP A 36 -3.79 3.75 -2.46
N GLN A 37 -2.68 4.18 -1.84
CA GLN A 37 -2.63 4.57 -0.43
C GLN A 37 -3.54 5.76 -0.12
N ALA A 38 -3.57 6.78 -0.99
CA ALA A 38 -4.47 7.93 -0.85
C ALA A 38 -5.95 7.52 -0.95
N ILE A 39 -6.26 6.59 -1.86
CA ILE A 39 -7.60 5.98 -1.97
C ILE A 39 -7.92 5.18 -0.70
N GLY A 40 -6.96 4.43 -0.17
CA GLY A 40 -7.11 3.69 1.09
C GLY A 40 -7.39 4.59 2.28
N TYR A 41 -6.70 5.73 2.35
CA TYR A 41 -6.96 6.73 3.39
C TYR A 41 -8.37 7.30 3.30
N ASN A 42 -8.85 7.63 2.09
CA ASN A 42 -10.24 8.08 1.90
C ASN A 42 -11.25 7.02 2.33
N HIS A 43 -11.02 5.74 2.02
CA HIS A 43 -11.90 4.66 2.45
C HIS A 43 -11.84 4.41 3.95
N LEU A 44 -10.69 4.60 4.60
CA LEU A 44 -10.58 4.53 6.05
C LEU A 44 -11.40 5.65 6.71
N LEU A 45 -11.36 6.86 6.16
CA LEU A 45 -12.19 7.98 6.62
C LEU A 45 -13.68 7.69 6.44
N GLU A 46 -14.07 7.18 5.27
CA GLU A 46 -15.45 6.78 4.99
C GLU A 46 -15.91 5.70 5.96
N CYS A 47 -15.13 4.64 6.15
CA CYS A 47 -15.40 3.58 7.11
C CYS A 47 -15.59 4.14 8.53
N THR A 48 -14.68 5.02 8.97
CA THR A 48 -14.74 5.63 10.30
C THR A 48 -15.99 6.51 10.46
N SER A 49 -16.37 7.24 9.40
CA SER A 49 -17.60 8.03 9.41
C SER A 49 -18.86 7.16 9.53
N LEU A 50 -18.83 5.97 8.93
CA LEU A 50 -19.93 5.01 8.97
C LEU A 50 -20.03 4.27 10.30
N LEU A 51 -18.94 4.19 11.09
CA LEU A 51 -18.99 3.62 12.44
C LEU A 51 -19.91 4.41 13.40
N GLY A 52 -20.19 5.68 13.11
CA GLY A 52 -21.19 6.47 13.85
C GLY A 52 -22.61 6.38 13.28
N SER A 53 -22.80 5.68 12.16
CA SER A 53 -24.05 5.70 11.40
C SER A 53 -24.99 4.55 11.78
N ASN A 54 -26.29 4.82 11.74
CA ASN A 54 -27.34 3.78 11.81
C ASN A 54 -27.96 3.50 10.42
N ASP A 55 -27.38 4.07 9.37
CA ASP A 55 -27.85 3.88 8.00
C ASP A 55 -27.33 2.55 7.44
N ALA A 56 -28.14 1.50 7.61
CA ALA A 56 -27.82 0.15 7.18
C ALA A 56 -27.56 0.04 5.66
N GLU A 57 -28.22 0.86 4.84
CA GLU A 57 -28.06 0.85 3.39
C GLU A 57 -26.68 1.37 2.99
N LYS A 58 -26.25 2.51 3.57
CA LYS A 58 -24.91 3.05 3.35
C LYS A 58 -23.82 2.10 3.83
N ILE A 59 -24.01 1.49 5.01
CA ILE A 59 -23.05 0.53 5.55
C ILE A 59 -22.92 -0.69 4.64
N SER A 60 -24.04 -1.26 4.17
CA SER A 60 -24.06 -2.39 3.24
C SER A 60 -23.39 -2.06 1.90
N SER A 61 -23.69 -0.88 1.33
CA SER A 61 -23.08 -0.42 0.08
C SER A 61 -21.56 -0.32 0.21
N PHE A 62 -21.06 0.28 1.28
CA PHE A 62 -19.63 0.39 1.55
C PHE A 62 -18.98 -1.00 1.70
N LEU A 63 -19.56 -1.90 2.52
CA LEU A 63 -19.07 -3.26 2.73
C LEU A 63 -19.00 -4.10 1.43
N ASN A 64 -19.87 -3.85 0.45
CA ASN A 64 -19.85 -4.54 -0.84
C ASN A 64 -18.72 -4.08 -1.78
N THR A 65 -18.25 -2.83 -1.62
CA THR A 65 -17.16 -2.29 -2.46
C THR A 65 -15.76 -2.61 -1.90
N LEU A 66 -15.70 -2.93 -0.61
CA LEU A 66 -14.49 -3.20 0.15
C LEU A 66 -13.59 -4.33 -0.36
N PRO A 67 -14.09 -5.52 -0.76
CA PRO A 67 -13.22 -6.64 -1.14
C PRO A 67 -12.29 -6.33 -2.31
N GLN A 68 -12.79 -5.59 -3.31
CA GLN A 68 -11.96 -5.17 -4.45
C GLN A 68 -10.90 -4.15 -4.00
N LYS A 69 -11.29 -3.18 -3.17
CA LYS A 69 -10.39 -2.12 -2.67
C LYS A 69 -9.32 -2.66 -1.73
N GLN A 70 -9.65 -3.65 -0.92
CA GLN A 70 -8.70 -4.28 -0.02
C GLN A 70 -7.60 -5.02 -0.79
N LYS A 71 -7.95 -5.68 -1.91
CA LYS A 71 -6.97 -6.33 -2.79
C LYS A 71 -6.02 -5.33 -3.46
N ASP A 72 -6.54 -4.19 -3.91
CA ASP A 72 -5.73 -3.13 -4.52
C ASP A 72 -4.77 -2.52 -3.47
N LEU A 73 -5.25 -2.34 -2.24
CA LEU A 73 -4.43 -1.86 -1.12
C LEU A 73 -3.37 -2.85 -0.66
N GLU A 74 -3.67 -4.15 -0.58
CA GLU A 74 -2.67 -5.18 -0.22
C GLU A 74 -1.48 -5.17 -1.19
N LYS A 75 -1.74 -4.98 -2.48
CA LYS A 75 -0.69 -4.84 -3.50
C LYS A 75 0.13 -3.57 -3.26
N SER A 76 -0.52 -2.45 -2.97
CA SER A 76 0.14 -1.18 -2.69
C SER A 76 0.97 -1.23 -1.39
N ASP A 77 0.43 -1.81 -0.33
CA ASP A 77 1.11 -2.01 0.96
C ASP A 77 2.39 -2.83 0.79
N ALA A 78 2.35 -3.87 -0.06
CA ALA A 78 3.53 -4.67 -0.39
C ALA A 78 4.61 -3.83 -1.12
N ILE A 79 4.21 -2.96 -2.05
CA ILE A 79 5.12 -2.06 -2.77
C ILE A 79 5.72 -1.02 -1.81
N MET A 80 4.89 -0.45 -0.93
CA MET A 80 5.32 0.54 0.07
C MET A 80 6.32 -0.09 1.03
N THR A 81 5.99 -1.26 1.59
CA THR A 81 6.85 -2.03 2.48
C THR A 81 8.18 -2.39 1.81
N ALA A 82 8.15 -2.87 0.57
CA ALA A 82 9.38 -3.20 -0.16
C ALA A 82 10.25 -1.95 -0.39
N THR A 83 9.61 -0.83 -0.70
CA THR A 83 10.28 0.46 -0.91
C THR A 83 10.91 0.99 0.37
N THR A 84 10.16 1.09 1.47
CA THR A 84 10.67 1.53 2.76
C THR A 84 11.79 0.62 3.23
N THR A 85 11.62 -0.70 3.14
CA THR A 85 12.66 -1.68 3.53
C THR A 85 13.95 -1.51 2.72
N THR A 86 13.83 -1.26 1.41
CA THR A 86 15.00 -1.06 0.55
C THR A 86 15.75 0.23 0.90
N LEU A 87 15.04 1.28 1.32
CA LEU A 87 15.62 2.58 1.64
C LEU A 87 16.16 2.67 3.08
N SER A 88 15.45 2.10 4.05
CA SER A 88 15.83 2.12 5.46
C SER A 88 16.82 1.00 5.82
N GLY A 89 16.81 -0.10 5.08
CA GLY A 89 17.51 -1.34 5.44
C GLY A 89 16.81 -2.17 6.51
N GLU A 90 15.64 -1.75 6.98
CA GLU A 90 14.85 -2.42 8.02
C GLU A 90 13.45 -2.76 7.51
N LEU A 91 12.93 -3.94 7.89
CA LEU A 91 11.58 -4.34 7.50
C LEU A 91 10.53 -3.46 8.20
N GLU A 92 9.94 -2.54 7.46
CA GLU A 92 8.91 -1.63 7.95
C GLU A 92 7.61 -1.85 7.16
N LEU A 93 6.63 -2.50 7.82
CA LEU A 93 5.29 -2.67 7.28
C LEU A 93 4.64 -1.30 7.10
N SER A 94 4.34 -0.94 5.86
CA SER A 94 3.77 0.36 5.51
C SER A 94 2.52 0.20 4.67
N GLY A 95 1.47 0.94 5.00
CA GLY A 95 0.28 1.07 4.17
C GLY A 95 -1.04 1.17 4.93
N MET A 96 -2.15 1.24 4.18
CA MET A 96 -3.50 1.50 4.67
C MET A 96 -4.41 0.27 4.63
N GLY A 97 -3.95 -0.86 4.08
CA GLY A 97 -4.74 -2.08 4.01
C GLY A 97 -5.11 -2.63 5.39
N GLN A 98 -4.17 -2.71 6.32
CA GLN A 98 -4.44 -3.23 7.67
C GLN A 98 -5.39 -2.31 8.48
N PRO A 99 -5.19 -0.98 8.56
CA PRO A 99 -6.15 -0.08 9.20
C PRO A 99 -7.57 -0.20 8.61
N LEU A 100 -7.68 -0.25 7.28
CA LEU A 100 -8.99 -0.39 6.62
C LEU A 100 -9.65 -1.74 6.95
N ALA A 101 -8.89 -2.84 6.95
CA ALA A 101 -9.39 -4.16 7.30
C ALA A 101 -9.99 -4.19 8.72
N GLN A 102 -9.30 -3.56 9.67
CA GLN A 102 -9.76 -3.46 11.06
C GLN A 102 -11.05 -2.63 11.17
N CYS A 103 -11.09 -1.48 10.51
CA CYS A 103 -12.29 -0.64 10.50
C CYS A 103 -13.49 -1.39 9.88
N SER A 104 -13.26 -2.07 8.75
CA SER A 104 -14.29 -2.83 8.03
C SER A 104 -14.89 -3.94 8.87
N LYS A 105 -14.05 -4.62 9.67
CA LYS A 105 -14.51 -5.63 10.62
C LYS A 105 -15.42 -5.01 11.69
N ALA A 106 -15.02 -3.90 12.30
CA ALA A 106 -15.84 -3.20 13.29
C ALA A 106 -17.16 -2.72 12.69
N LEU A 107 -17.13 -2.25 11.43
CA LEU A 107 -18.33 -1.80 10.72
C LEU A 107 -19.29 -2.95 10.40
N LEU A 108 -18.78 -4.13 10.06
CA LEU A 108 -19.58 -5.33 9.86
C LEU A 108 -20.30 -5.75 11.16
N GLU A 109 -19.59 -5.72 12.29
CA GLU A 109 -20.17 -6.02 13.62
C GLU A 109 -21.27 -5.01 14.00
N GLN A 110 -21.12 -3.74 13.61
CA GLN A 110 -22.16 -2.73 13.79
C GLN A 110 -23.36 -2.96 12.87
N TYR A 111 -23.13 -3.25 11.59
CA TYR A 111 -24.20 -3.54 10.64
C TYR A 111 -25.11 -4.68 11.13
N GLN A 112 -24.52 -5.73 11.68
CA GLN A 112 -25.26 -6.85 12.28
C GLN A 112 -26.15 -6.41 13.46
N ARG A 113 -25.69 -5.44 14.27
CA ARG A 113 -26.45 -4.89 15.40
C ARG A 113 -27.60 -3.98 14.95
N VAL A 114 -27.40 -3.19 13.91
CA VAL A 114 -28.41 -2.26 13.38
C VAL A 114 -29.51 -2.99 12.59
N LYS A 115 -29.17 -4.11 11.95
CA LYS A 115 -30.11 -4.94 11.19
C LYS A 115 -30.96 -5.89 12.05
N SER A 116 -30.55 -6.20 13.28
CA SER A 116 -31.28 -7.10 14.20
C SER A 116 -32.43 -6.39 14.89
#